data_AF-K9E8N8-F1
#
_entry.id   AF-K9E8N8-F1
#
_cell.length_a   1.000
_cell.length_b   1.000
_cell.length_c   1.000
_cell.angle_alpha   90.00
_cell.angle_beta   90.00
_cell.angle_gamma   90.00
#
_symmetry.space_group_name_H-M   'P 1'
#
loop_
_entity.id
_entity.type
_entity.pdbx_description
1 polymer ?
#
loop_
_entity_poly.entity_id
_entity_poly.type
_entity_poly.pdbx_seq_one_letter_code
_entity_poly.pdbx_strand_id
1 'polypeptide(L)'
;MKVLKVKLHHIDRGQCMEVWSVKPKKGGPRRYVARNTSGNHEWSWLCDAPYGYCERDFECSPGIMFIICDKYGHAILRDGNDRTKFPNSFPTLEECCDTAWKDIEKNQYITRIGFGEWILKQATVPLRTGTDEQNWKDCFQDIDKVEVLSRFKFLKRGKAIYKLTKRHTECGTMWYEYYAGDFPYNENGGFDKFFAYEYK
;
A
#
# COMPACT_ATOMS: atom_id res chain seq x y z
N MET A 1 29.97 -11.19 9.55
CA MET A 1 28.56 -10.85 9.24
C MET A 1 28.32 -9.40 9.63
N LYS A 2 27.84 -8.58 8.70
CA LYS A 2 27.55 -7.15 8.94
C LYS A 2 26.07 -7.00 9.32
N VAL A 3 25.76 -6.18 10.33
CA VAL A 3 24.39 -5.99 10.80
C VAL A 3 23.95 -4.55 10.61
N LEU A 4 22.79 -4.35 9.99
CA LEU A 4 22.18 -3.04 9.77
C LEU A 4 20.80 -3.00 10.40
N LYS A 5 20.50 -1.95 11.17
CA LYS A 5 19.14 -1.67 11.65
C LYS A 5 18.45 -0.78 10.63
N VAL A 6 17.27 -1.16 10.17
CA VAL A 6 16.53 -0.44 9.14
C VAL A 6 15.10 -0.15 9.57
N LYS A 7 14.54 0.95 9.09
CA LYS A 7 13.15 1.35 9.32
C LYS A 7 12.50 1.75 7.99
N LEU A 8 11.30 1.24 7.72
CA LEU A 8 10.55 1.57 6.51
C LEU A 8 10.33 3.08 6.44
N HIS A 9 10.78 3.68 5.34
CA HIS A 9 10.57 5.09 5.04
C HIS A 9 9.27 5.28 4.26
N HIS A 10 9.15 4.61 3.12
CA HIS A 10 7.98 4.63 2.26
C HIS A 10 7.99 3.43 1.31
N ILE A 11 6.89 3.23 0.59
CA ILE A 11 6.78 2.25 -0.49
C ILE A 11 6.69 3.03 -1.79
N ASP A 12 7.61 2.76 -2.71
CA ASP A 12 7.60 3.30 -4.07
C ASP A 12 6.96 2.27 -4.99
N ARG A 13 5.69 2.52 -5.33
CA ARG A 13 4.92 1.67 -6.24
C ARG A 13 5.36 1.79 -7.68
N GLY A 14 5.87 2.95 -8.09
CA GLY A 14 6.35 3.17 -9.45
C GLY A 14 7.60 2.35 -9.75
N GLN A 15 8.42 2.12 -8.73
CA GLN A 15 9.64 1.32 -8.81
C GLN A 15 9.52 -0.11 -8.25
N CYS A 16 8.31 -0.53 -7.82
CA CYS A 16 8.06 -1.84 -7.20
C CYS A 16 9.03 -2.16 -6.06
N MET A 17 9.21 -1.22 -5.13
CA MET A 17 10.14 -1.39 -4.00
C MET A 17 9.67 -0.72 -2.71
N GLU A 18 10.13 -1.27 -1.60
CA GLU A 18 10.07 -0.63 -0.29
C GLU A 18 11.39 0.09 -0.02
N VAL A 19 11.34 1.36 0.36
CA VAL A 19 12.53 2.16 0.68
C VAL A 19 12.73 2.18 2.20
N TRP A 20 13.91 1.76 2.63
CA TRP A 20 14.25 1.57 4.03
C TRP A 20 15.41 2.47 4.45
N SER A 21 15.21 3.24 5.52
CA SER A 21 16.25 4.05 6.14
C SER A 21 17.19 3.19 6.99
N VAL A 22 18.49 3.30 6.77
CA VAL A 22 19.51 2.63 7.60
C VAL A 22 19.84 3.52 8.79
N LYS A 23 19.83 2.95 10.01
CA LYS A 23 20.23 3.69 11.22
C LYS A 23 21.69 4.14 11.07
N PRO A 24 21.96 5.46 11.04
CA PRO A 24 23.32 5.94 10.85
C PRO A 24 24.18 5.61 12.07
N LYS A 25 25.48 5.41 11.83
CA LYS A 25 26.48 5.48 12.90
C LYS A 25 26.63 6.94 13.32
N LYS A 26 27.06 7.21 14.56
CA LYS A 26 27.27 8.58 15.06
C LYS A 26 28.24 9.32 14.10
N GLY A 27 27.81 10.46 13.56
CA GLY A 27 28.56 11.25 12.58
C GLY A 27 28.65 10.66 11.16
N GLY A 28 27.99 9.52 10.89
CA GLY A 28 27.98 8.89 9.57
C GLY A 28 26.87 9.42 8.66
N PRO A 29 26.99 9.19 7.33
CA PRO A 29 25.98 9.62 6.38
C PRO A 29 24.68 8.83 6.56
N ARG A 30 23.55 9.47 6.20
CA ARG A 30 22.28 8.76 6.00
C ARG A 30 22.42 7.85 4.79
N ARG A 31 21.86 6.65 4.88
CA ARG A 31 21.85 5.67 3.80
C ARG A 31 20.49 5.00 3.74
N TYR A 32 20.14 4.55 2.55
CA TYR A 32 18.90 3.83 2.30
C TYR A 32 19.19 2.55 1.53
N VAL A 33 18.30 1.59 1.69
CA VAL A 33 18.27 0.35 0.93
C VAL A 33 16.86 0.13 0.42
N ALA A 34 16.74 -0.50 -0.74
CA ALA A 34 15.47 -0.98 -1.25
C ALA A 34 15.29 -2.45 -0.87
N ARG A 35 14.04 -2.87 -0.73
CA ARG A 35 13.63 -4.27 -0.81
C ARG A 35 12.58 -4.39 -1.91
N ASN A 36 12.77 -5.29 -2.87
CA ASN A 36 11.81 -5.48 -3.95
C ASN A 36 10.43 -5.91 -3.41
N THR A 37 9.35 -5.38 -3.97
CA THR A 37 7.98 -5.81 -3.62
C THR A 37 7.53 -7.04 -4.41
N SER A 38 8.35 -7.52 -5.33
CA SER A 38 8.14 -8.74 -6.13
C SER A 38 9.36 -9.65 -6.09
N GLY A 39 9.25 -10.84 -6.68
CA GLY A 39 10.35 -11.80 -6.76
C GLY A 39 10.72 -12.34 -5.37
N ASN A 40 12.02 -12.52 -5.10
CA ASN A 40 12.48 -13.03 -3.81
C ASN A 40 12.73 -11.89 -2.81
N HIS A 41 12.18 -10.70 -3.02
CA HIS A 41 12.34 -9.53 -2.14
C HIS A 41 13.82 -9.20 -1.85
N GLU A 42 14.64 -9.17 -2.90
CA GLU A 42 16.06 -8.87 -2.76
C GLU A 42 16.28 -7.45 -2.24
N TRP A 43 17.33 -7.29 -1.45
CA TRP A 43 17.77 -6.02 -0.90
C TRP A 43 18.87 -5.41 -1.74
N SER A 44 18.78 -4.11 -2.01
CA SER A 44 19.79 -3.36 -2.78
C SER A 44 20.11 -2.03 -2.10
N TRP A 45 21.34 -1.56 -2.26
CA TRP A 45 21.68 -0.18 -1.91
C TRP A 45 21.00 0.79 -2.86
N LEU A 46 20.63 1.95 -2.34
CA LEU A 46 20.04 3.03 -3.13
C LEU A 46 21.01 4.20 -3.26
N CYS A 47 21.08 4.77 -4.45
CA CYS A 47 21.66 6.09 -4.69
C CYS A 47 20.55 7.15 -4.74
N ASP A 48 20.92 8.41 -4.48
CA ASP A 48 20.01 9.57 -4.52
C ASP A 48 18.71 9.43 -3.69
N ALA A 49 18.75 8.61 -2.64
CA ALA A 49 17.62 8.34 -1.75
C ALA A 49 17.59 9.29 -0.54
N PRO A 50 16.39 9.62 0.00
CA PRO A 50 15.11 8.96 -0.25
C PRO A 50 14.13 9.75 -1.14
N TYR A 51 14.57 10.87 -1.73
CA TYR A 51 13.69 11.80 -2.44
C TYR A 51 14.15 12.15 -3.87
N GLY A 52 15.31 11.67 -4.30
CA GLY A 52 15.71 11.72 -5.70
C GLY A 52 15.20 10.51 -6.47
N TYR A 53 15.88 10.10 -7.53
CA TYR A 53 15.42 8.97 -8.37
C TYR A 53 15.39 7.61 -7.64
N CYS A 54 16.03 7.52 -6.47
CA CYS A 54 16.08 6.30 -5.64
C CYS A 54 16.48 5.06 -6.44
N GLU A 55 17.44 5.19 -7.34
CA GLU A 55 17.82 4.09 -8.21
C GLU A 55 18.54 2.99 -7.42
N ARG A 56 18.30 1.74 -7.83
CA ARG A 56 19.05 0.59 -7.29
C ARG A 56 20.48 0.69 -7.78
N ASP A 57 21.41 0.91 -6.86
CA ASP A 57 22.84 1.02 -7.16
C ASP A 57 23.44 -0.38 -7.34
N PHE A 58 23.49 -1.17 -6.27
CA PHE A 58 23.95 -2.56 -6.30
C PHE A 58 23.24 -3.42 -5.25
N GLU A 59 23.15 -4.72 -5.53
CA GLU A 59 22.59 -5.69 -4.61
C GLU A 59 23.38 -5.71 -3.27
N CYS A 60 22.65 -5.77 -2.16
CA CYS A 60 23.27 -5.95 -0.86
C CYS A 60 23.94 -7.32 -0.76
N SER A 61 25.20 -7.34 -0.32
CA SER A 61 25.92 -8.59 -0.09
C SER A 61 25.12 -9.56 0.82
N PRO A 62 25.07 -10.87 0.51
CA PRO A 62 24.47 -11.90 1.37
C PRO A 62 25.04 -11.93 2.80
N GLY A 63 26.25 -11.39 3.03
CA GLY A 63 26.85 -11.27 4.36
C GLY A 63 26.22 -10.20 5.28
N ILE A 64 25.22 -9.44 4.78
CA ILE A 64 24.47 -8.42 5.52
C ILE A 64 23.19 -9.02 6.09
N MET A 65 22.99 -8.85 7.39
CA MET A 65 21.71 -9.08 8.06
C MET A 65 21.03 -7.73 8.37
N PHE A 66 19.77 -7.61 7.97
CA PHE A 66 18.92 -6.49 8.31
C PHE A 66 18.11 -6.83 9.56
N ILE A 67 18.14 -5.93 10.55
CA ILE A 67 17.20 -5.92 11.67
C ILE A 67 16.13 -4.89 11.31
N ILE A 68 14.93 -5.40 11.06
CA ILE A 68 13.76 -4.59 10.71
C ILE A 68 13.20 -3.98 11.98
N CYS A 69 13.11 -2.65 12.02
CA CYS A 69 12.62 -1.90 13.17
C CYS A 69 11.24 -1.28 12.92
N ASP A 70 10.49 -1.10 14.00
CA ASP A 70 9.27 -0.30 14.01
C ASP A 70 9.58 1.21 13.86
N LYS A 71 8.52 2.04 13.88
CA LYS A 71 8.68 3.51 13.77
C LYS A 71 9.51 4.13 14.90
N TYR A 72 9.57 3.47 16.06
CA TYR A 72 10.28 3.89 17.26
C TYR A 72 11.72 3.34 17.33
N GLY A 73 12.10 2.47 16.39
CA GLY A 73 13.43 1.87 16.31
C GLY A 73 13.56 0.55 17.08
N HIS A 74 12.48 0.00 17.61
CA HIS A 74 12.49 -1.32 18.24
C HIS A 74 12.55 -2.42 17.19
N ALA A 75 13.35 -3.45 17.44
CA ALA A 75 13.46 -4.58 16.53
C ALA A 75 12.13 -5.36 16.44
N ILE A 76 11.75 -5.74 15.23
CA ILE A 76 10.57 -6.56 14.91
C ILE A 76 11.03 -7.95 14.46
N LEU A 77 11.85 -8.00 13.41
CA LEU A 77 12.28 -9.24 12.76
C LEU A 77 13.63 -9.05 12.06
N ARG A 78 14.13 -10.10 11.41
CA ARG A 78 15.40 -10.10 10.66
C ARG A 78 15.18 -10.61 9.24
N ASP A 79 15.97 -10.12 8.30
CA ASP A 79 15.98 -10.54 6.90
C ASP A 79 17.35 -10.30 6.25
N GLY A 80 17.56 -10.78 5.02
CA GLY A 80 18.76 -10.54 4.21
C GLY A 80 18.76 -11.36 2.92
N ASN A 81 19.70 -11.06 2.03
CA ASN A 81 19.80 -11.74 0.72
C ASN A 81 20.36 -13.16 0.79
N ASP A 82 20.96 -13.56 1.93
CA ASP A 82 21.35 -14.96 2.14
C ASP A 82 20.11 -15.82 2.38
N ARG A 83 19.52 -16.34 1.29
CA ARG A 83 18.34 -17.22 1.32
C ARG A 83 18.61 -18.60 1.95
N THR A 84 19.87 -18.94 2.27
CA THR A 84 20.14 -20.11 3.12
C THR A 84 19.86 -19.83 4.59
N LYS A 85 20.01 -18.57 5.03
CA LYS A 85 19.74 -18.10 6.41
C LYS A 85 18.37 -17.44 6.58
N PHE A 86 17.87 -16.82 5.52
CA PHE A 86 16.55 -16.17 5.46
C PHE A 86 15.75 -16.79 4.28
N PRO A 87 15.32 -18.07 4.41
CA PRO A 87 14.70 -18.79 3.30
C PRO A 87 13.47 -18.08 2.74
N ASN A 88 12.67 -17.48 3.62
CA ASN A 88 11.53 -16.66 3.26
C ASN A 88 11.75 -15.26 3.82
N SER A 89 11.67 -14.24 2.95
CA SER A 89 11.54 -12.86 3.39
C SER A 89 10.16 -12.65 4.03
N PHE A 90 9.98 -11.59 4.80
CA PHE A 90 8.67 -11.25 5.37
C PHE A 90 7.75 -10.67 4.28
N PRO A 91 6.42 -10.83 4.41
CA PRO A 91 5.49 -10.31 3.41
C PRO A 91 5.60 -8.78 3.26
N THR A 92 5.48 -8.31 2.03
CA THR A 92 5.25 -6.89 1.69
C THR A 92 3.88 -6.44 2.17
N LEU A 93 3.65 -5.12 2.19
CA LEU A 93 2.32 -4.59 2.49
C LEU A 93 1.28 -5.09 1.47
N GLU A 94 1.65 -5.17 0.20
CA GLU A 94 0.75 -5.62 -0.86
C GLU A 94 0.32 -7.08 -0.67
N GLU A 95 1.25 -7.97 -0.35
CA GLU A 95 0.93 -9.37 -0.06
C GLU A 95 0.04 -9.51 1.19
N CYS A 96 0.31 -8.73 2.24
CA CYS A 96 -0.58 -8.70 3.41
C CYS A 96 -1.99 -8.25 3.05
N CYS A 97 -2.13 -7.21 2.21
CA CYS A 97 -3.41 -6.73 1.71
C CYS A 97 -4.14 -7.80 0.91
N ASP A 98 -3.44 -8.49 0.00
CA ASP A 98 -4.03 -9.52 -0.87
C ASP A 98 -4.44 -10.76 -0.09
N THR A 99 -3.66 -11.19 0.90
CA THR A 99 -4.05 -12.26 1.81
C THR A 99 -5.31 -11.89 2.58
N ALA A 100 -5.35 -10.70 3.20
CA ALA A 100 -6.50 -10.26 3.98
C ALA A 100 -7.76 -10.07 3.11
N TRP A 101 -7.61 -9.68 1.85
CA TRP A 101 -8.71 -9.56 0.89
C TRP A 101 -9.26 -10.92 0.44
N LYS A 102 -8.38 -11.87 0.09
CA LYS A 102 -8.79 -13.21 -0.38
C LYS A 102 -9.68 -13.97 0.61
N ASP A 103 -9.49 -13.72 1.90
CA ASP A 103 -10.27 -14.34 2.97
C ASP A 103 -11.74 -13.88 2.98
N ILE A 104 -12.01 -12.65 2.50
CA ILE A 104 -13.36 -12.06 2.52
C ILE A 104 -14.01 -11.99 1.13
N GLU A 105 -13.22 -11.94 0.05
CA GLU A 105 -13.68 -11.75 -1.32
C GLU A 105 -14.74 -12.77 -1.75
N LYS A 106 -14.58 -14.03 -1.33
CA LYS A 106 -15.43 -15.15 -1.76
C LYS A 106 -16.92 -14.96 -1.46
N ASN A 107 -17.25 -14.05 -0.56
CA ASN A 107 -18.61 -13.78 -0.10
C ASN A 107 -19.17 -12.45 -0.63
N GLN A 108 -18.49 -11.79 -1.57
CA GLN A 108 -18.88 -10.48 -2.08
C GLN A 108 -19.21 -10.54 -3.58
N TYR A 109 -20.26 -9.82 -3.99
CA TYR A 109 -20.52 -9.57 -5.41
C TYR A 109 -19.77 -8.31 -5.83
N ILE A 110 -18.68 -8.47 -6.57
CA ILE A 110 -17.75 -7.38 -6.87
C ILE A 110 -17.55 -7.16 -8.36
N THR A 111 -17.25 -5.90 -8.71
CA THR A 111 -16.93 -5.43 -10.05
C THR A 111 -15.60 -4.67 -10.02
N ARG A 112 -14.70 -5.00 -10.95
CA ARG A 112 -13.36 -4.37 -11.04
C ARG A 112 -13.21 -3.43 -12.22
N ILE A 113 -14.12 -3.54 -13.18
CA ILE A 113 -14.14 -2.80 -14.43
C ILE A 113 -15.56 -2.30 -14.67
N GLY A 114 -15.70 -1.28 -15.53
CA GLY A 114 -17.01 -0.76 -15.92
C GLY A 114 -17.66 0.21 -14.92
N PHE A 115 -17.05 0.46 -13.75
CA PHE A 115 -17.57 1.45 -12.79
C PHE A 115 -17.75 2.82 -13.42
N GLY A 116 -16.73 3.31 -14.13
CA GLY A 116 -16.78 4.61 -14.81
C GLY A 116 -17.95 4.71 -15.78
N GLU A 117 -18.17 3.69 -16.61
CA GLU A 117 -19.31 3.67 -17.53
C GLU A 117 -20.65 3.58 -16.80
N TRP A 118 -20.72 2.80 -15.72
CA TRP A 118 -21.93 2.66 -14.92
C TRP A 118 -22.32 3.97 -14.24
N ILE A 119 -21.38 4.67 -13.58
CA ILE A 119 -21.69 5.90 -12.85
C ILE A 119 -22.03 7.06 -13.80
N LEU A 120 -21.38 7.13 -14.97
CA LEU A 120 -21.72 8.12 -16.00
C LEU A 120 -23.14 7.93 -16.55
N LYS A 121 -23.64 6.69 -16.63
CA LYS A 121 -25.04 6.42 -17.03
C LYS A 121 -26.07 6.91 -16.00
N GLN A 122 -25.65 7.19 -14.77
CA GLN A 122 -26.51 7.75 -13.72
C GLN A 122 -26.65 9.28 -13.82
N ALA A 123 -25.98 9.91 -14.80
CA ALA A 123 -26.05 11.34 -15.01
C ALA A 123 -27.46 11.81 -15.29
N THR A 124 -27.96 12.69 -14.41
CA THR A 124 -29.25 13.37 -14.57
C THR A 124 -29.15 14.62 -15.44
N VAL A 125 -27.92 15.05 -15.76
CA VAL A 125 -27.60 16.21 -16.59
C VAL A 125 -26.65 15.82 -17.72
N PRO A 126 -26.68 16.53 -18.87
CA PRO A 126 -25.74 16.27 -19.95
C PRO A 126 -24.30 16.59 -19.53
N LEU A 127 -23.42 15.59 -19.59
CA LEU A 127 -21.97 15.75 -19.42
C LEU A 127 -21.36 16.11 -20.77
N ARG A 128 -20.88 17.35 -20.93
CA ARG A 128 -20.53 17.92 -22.25
C ARG A 128 -19.04 17.90 -22.53
N THR A 129 -18.23 17.76 -21.49
CA THR A 129 -16.78 17.80 -21.57
C THR A 129 -16.18 16.63 -20.78
N GLY A 130 -14.95 16.25 -21.11
CA GLY A 130 -14.22 15.25 -20.31
C GLY A 130 -13.98 15.70 -18.86
N THR A 131 -13.95 17.01 -18.60
CA THR A 131 -13.90 17.57 -17.24
C THR A 131 -15.18 17.30 -16.48
N ASP A 132 -16.34 17.45 -17.13
CA ASP A 132 -17.64 17.15 -16.51
C ASP A 132 -17.74 15.66 -16.16
N GLU A 133 -17.30 14.78 -17.07
CA GLU A 133 -17.26 13.34 -16.84
C GLU A 133 -16.34 12.97 -15.67
N GLN A 134 -15.15 13.57 -15.59
CA GLN A 134 -14.22 13.30 -14.51
C GLN A 134 -14.75 13.79 -13.16
N ASN A 135 -15.32 15.00 -13.12
CA ASN A 135 -15.92 15.54 -11.90
C ASN A 135 -17.11 14.68 -11.42
N TRP A 136 -17.96 14.25 -12.36
CA TRP A 136 -19.07 13.34 -12.07
C TRP A 136 -18.58 12.04 -11.43
N LYS A 137 -17.53 11.43 -11.98
CA LYS A 137 -16.99 10.17 -11.45
C LYS A 137 -16.29 10.32 -10.11
N ASP A 138 -15.48 11.36 -9.94
CA ASP A 138 -14.46 11.38 -8.89
C ASP A 138 -14.71 12.43 -7.81
N CYS A 139 -15.42 13.51 -8.12
CA CYS A 139 -15.55 14.67 -7.22
C CYS A 139 -16.90 14.73 -6.51
N PHE A 140 -17.97 14.23 -7.13
CA PHE A 140 -19.34 14.36 -6.63
C PHE A 140 -19.78 13.16 -5.78
N GLN A 141 -19.01 12.87 -4.74
CA GLN A 141 -19.21 11.67 -3.93
C GLN A 141 -18.86 11.87 -2.45
N ASP A 142 -19.75 11.40 -1.57
CA ASP A 142 -19.53 11.36 -0.13
C ASP A 142 -19.35 9.92 0.36
N ILE A 143 -18.79 9.78 1.57
CA ILE A 143 -18.72 8.52 2.30
C ILE A 143 -19.83 8.54 3.35
N ASP A 144 -20.87 7.75 3.15
CA ASP A 144 -21.98 7.65 4.10
C ASP A 144 -21.66 6.70 5.26
N LYS A 145 -20.86 5.65 5.01
CA LYS A 145 -20.54 4.63 6.03
C LYS A 145 -19.20 3.96 5.75
N VAL A 146 -18.46 3.65 6.81
CA VAL A 146 -17.22 2.88 6.76
C VAL A 146 -17.36 1.63 7.64
N GLU A 147 -17.11 0.47 7.05
CA GLU A 147 -17.18 -0.82 7.73
C GLU A 147 -15.83 -1.52 7.71
N VAL A 148 -15.41 -2.07 8.85
CA VAL A 148 -14.19 -2.88 8.96
C VAL A 148 -14.55 -4.33 8.70
N LEU A 149 -14.10 -4.89 7.58
CA LEU A 149 -14.36 -6.28 7.20
C LEU A 149 -13.33 -7.25 7.78
N SER A 150 -12.07 -6.83 7.83
CA SER A 150 -10.96 -7.63 8.37
C SER A 150 -9.89 -6.72 8.95
N ARG A 151 -9.12 -7.24 9.91
CA ARG A 151 -7.99 -6.54 10.54
C ARG A 151 -6.74 -7.37 10.42
N PHE A 152 -5.62 -6.72 10.14
CA PHE A 152 -4.31 -7.36 10.07
C PHE A 152 -3.22 -6.40 10.58
N LYS A 153 -1.97 -6.87 10.59
CA LYS A 153 -0.81 -6.05 10.97
C LYS A 153 0.25 -6.12 9.90
N PHE A 154 0.85 -4.98 9.60
CA PHE A 154 2.07 -4.87 8.80
C PHE A 154 3.13 -4.13 9.61
N LEU A 155 4.27 -4.77 9.88
CA LEU A 155 5.35 -4.21 10.71
C LEU A 155 4.88 -3.63 12.05
N LYS A 156 4.02 -4.38 12.76
CA LYS A 156 3.32 -3.99 14.00
C LYS A 156 2.36 -2.78 13.88
N ARG A 157 2.14 -2.22 12.69
CA ARG A 157 1.09 -1.21 12.44
C ARG A 157 -0.24 -1.90 12.17
N GLY A 158 -1.30 -1.41 12.79
CA GLY A 158 -2.65 -1.91 12.56
C GLY A 158 -3.14 -1.50 11.17
N LYS A 159 -3.69 -2.46 10.44
CA LYS A 159 -4.28 -2.28 9.11
C LYS A 159 -5.66 -2.95 9.08
N ALA A 160 -6.49 -2.54 8.14
CA ALA A 160 -7.80 -3.13 7.95
C ALA A 160 -8.21 -3.15 6.49
N ILE A 161 -9.13 -4.06 6.17
CA ILE A 161 -9.90 -4.05 4.94
C ILE A 161 -11.23 -3.37 5.24
N TYR A 162 -11.55 -2.35 4.44
CA TYR A 162 -12.71 -1.50 4.58
C TYR A 162 -13.70 -1.74 3.45
N LYS A 163 -15.00 -1.68 3.79
CA LYS A 163 -16.09 -1.44 2.85
C LYS A 163 -16.61 -0.03 3.09
N LEU A 164 -16.47 0.83 2.10
CA LEU A 164 -17.02 2.18 2.13
C LEU A 164 -18.34 2.17 1.38
N THR A 165 -19.38 2.70 2.01
CA THR A 165 -20.64 3.04 1.32
C THR A 165 -20.49 4.45 0.78
N LYS A 166 -20.56 4.56 -0.53
CA LYS A 166 -20.39 5.81 -1.27
C LYS A 166 -21.73 6.25 -1.83
N ARG A 167 -21.97 7.55 -1.84
CA ARG A 167 -23.19 8.15 -2.40
C ARG A 167 -22.81 9.31 -3.31
N HIS A 168 -23.38 9.32 -4.51
CA HIS A 168 -23.20 10.43 -5.44
C HIS A 168 -24.00 11.62 -4.94
N THR A 169 -23.38 12.80 -4.86
CA THR A 169 -24.03 14.00 -4.29
C THR A 169 -25.14 14.54 -5.19
N GLU A 170 -25.00 14.40 -6.51
CA GLU A 170 -25.99 14.94 -7.47
C GLU A 170 -27.17 14.00 -7.78
N CYS A 171 -26.96 12.70 -8.00
CA CYS A 171 -28.03 11.75 -8.37
C CYS A 171 -28.48 10.82 -7.23
N GLY A 172 -27.78 10.83 -6.09
CA GLY A 172 -28.11 10.01 -4.92
C GLY A 172 -27.83 8.51 -5.07
N THR A 173 -27.34 8.06 -6.23
CA THR A 173 -26.97 6.65 -6.45
C THR A 173 -25.88 6.25 -5.46
N MET A 174 -26.00 5.02 -4.93
CA MET A 174 -25.04 4.46 -3.97
C MET A 174 -24.27 3.28 -4.57
N TRP A 175 -23.03 3.12 -4.14
CA TRP A 175 -22.19 1.97 -4.41
C TRP A 175 -21.30 1.68 -3.21
N TYR A 176 -20.56 0.58 -3.29
CA TYR A 176 -19.53 0.26 -2.32
C TYR A 176 -18.16 0.20 -2.96
N GLU A 177 -17.17 0.58 -2.18
CA GLU A 177 -15.76 0.46 -2.55
C GLU A 177 -14.99 -0.31 -1.47
N TYR A 178 -14.06 -1.14 -1.92
CA TYR A 178 -13.26 -2.00 -1.06
C TYR A 178 -11.80 -1.57 -1.10
N TYR A 179 -11.24 -1.25 0.08
CA TYR A 179 -9.85 -0.83 0.20
C TYR A 179 -9.13 -1.44 1.41
N ALA A 180 -7.81 -1.50 1.35
CA ALA A 180 -6.95 -1.65 2.51
C ALA A 180 -6.46 -0.28 2.99
N GLY A 181 -6.32 -0.09 4.29
CA GLY A 181 -5.79 1.15 4.86
C GLY A 181 -5.32 1.00 6.31
N ASP A 182 -4.82 2.11 6.87
CA ASP A 182 -4.47 2.20 8.30
C ASP A 182 -5.69 1.95 9.20
N PHE A 183 -5.45 1.32 10.35
CA PHE A 183 -6.45 1.14 11.41
C PHE A 183 -6.00 1.83 12.71
N PRO A 184 -6.87 2.66 13.35
CA PRO A 184 -8.26 2.96 12.98
C PRO A 184 -8.36 3.81 11.70
N TYR A 185 -9.55 3.81 11.08
CA TYR A 185 -9.84 4.59 9.88
C TYR A 185 -9.61 6.08 10.13
N ASN A 186 -9.03 6.75 9.14
CA ASN A 186 -8.83 8.20 9.12
C ASN A 186 -9.24 8.71 7.75
N GLU A 187 -10.24 9.59 7.71
CA GLU A 187 -10.76 10.21 6.48
C GLU A 187 -9.69 11.03 5.72
N ASN A 188 -8.72 11.59 6.45
CA ASN A 188 -7.60 12.33 5.89
C ASN A 188 -6.41 11.42 5.54
N GLY A 189 -6.53 10.11 5.82
CA GLY A 189 -5.53 9.11 5.51
C GLY A 189 -5.72 8.54 4.10
N GLY A 190 -4.62 8.30 3.39
CA GLY A 190 -4.68 7.58 2.11
C GLY A 190 -4.98 6.09 2.31
N PHE A 191 -5.55 5.47 1.27
CA PHE A 191 -5.68 4.02 1.20
C PHE A 191 -4.39 3.36 0.71
N ASP A 192 -4.09 2.18 1.24
CA ASP A 192 -2.95 1.36 0.83
C ASP A 192 -3.25 0.59 -0.46
N LYS A 193 -4.49 0.13 -0.69
CA LYS A 193 -4.81 -0.63 -1.91
C LYS A 193 -6.30 -0.57 -2.19
N PHE A 194 -6.67 -0.36 -3.45
CA PHE A 194 -8.02 -0.57 -3.95
C PHE A 194 -8.19 -2.01 -4.40
N PHE A 195 -9.36 -2.60 -4.14
CA PHE A 195 -9.66 -3.97 -4.54
C PHE A 195 -10.76 -4.06 -5.59
N ALA A 196 -11.92 -3.45 -5.34
CA ALA A 196 -13.08 -3.55 -6.21
C ALA A 196 -14.18 -2.54 -5.83
N TYR A 197 -15.15 -2.43 -6.73
CA TYR A 197 -16.45 -1.82 -6.51
C TYR A 197 -17.52 -2.89 -6.26
N GLU A 198 -18.67 -2.48 -5.73
CA GLU A 198 -19.94 -3.21 -5.79
C GLU A 198 -21.04 -2.18 -6.07
N TYR A 199 -21.77 -2.36 -7.16
CA TYR A 199 -22.85 -1.48 -7.57
C TYR A 199 -23.95 -2.28 -8.26
N LYS A 200 -25.16 -1.72 -8.31
CA LYS A 200 -26.34 -2.31 -8.94
C LYS A 200 -26.84 -1.45 -10.09
#